data_AF-O35356-F1
#
_entry.id   AF-O35356-F1
#
_cell.length_a   1.000
_cell.length_b   1.000
_cell.length_c   1.000
_cell.angle_alpha   90.00
_cell.angle_beta   90.00
_cell.angle_gamma   90.00
#
_symmetry.space_group_name_H-M   'P 1'
#
loop_
_entity.id
_entity.type
_entity.pdbx_description
1 polymer ?
#
loop_
_entity_poly.entity_id
_entity_poly.type
_entity_poly.pdbx_seq_one_letter_code
_entity_poly.pdbx_strand_id
1 'polypeptide(L)' 'STMSIGQARKMVEQLKIEASLCRIKVSKAAADLMTYCDAHACEDPLITPVPTSENPFR' A
#
# COMPACT_ATOMS: atom_id res chain seq x y z
N SER A 1 2.34 12.00 32.23
CA SER A 1 3.57 11.35 31.75
C SER A 1 4.39 12.34 30.95
N THR A 2 5.49 12.83 31.48
CA THR A 2 6.38 13.77 30.77
C THR A 2 7.34 12.97 29.89
N MET A 3 7.33 13.22 28.57
CA MET A 3 8.29 12.60 27.65
C MET A 3 9.71 13.03 28.03
N SER A 4 10.63 12.08 28.16
CA SER A 4 12.01 12.41 28.52
C SER A 4 12.69 13.18 27.38
N ILE A 5 13.64 14.04 27.72
CA ILE A 5 14.44 14.78 26.72
C ILE A 5 15.13 13.80 25.74
N GLY A 6 15.56 12.62 26.22
CA GLY A 6 16.15 11.59 25.37
C GLY A 6 15.16 10.98 24.39
N GLN A 7 13.91 10.78 24.80
CA GLN A 7 12.84 10.31 23.91
C GLN A 7 12.46 11.38 22.88
N ALA A 8 12.37 12.64 23.29
CA ALA A 8 12.09 13.76 22.40
C ALA A 8 13.15 13.89 21.29
N ARG A 9 14.43 13.76 21.64
CA ARG A 9 15.53 13.79 20.65
C ARG A 9 15.42 12.66 19.63
N LYS A 10 15.17 11.43 20.08
CA LYS A 10 14.98 10.29 19.16
C LYS A 10 13.81 10.52 18.19
N MET A 11 12.70 11.07 18.68
CA MET A 11 11.54 11.40 17.84
C MET A 11 11.88 12.47 16.80
N VAL A 12 12.64 13.50 17.17
CA VAL A 12 13.08 14.54 16.22
C VAL A 12 13.97 13.95 15.13
N GLU A 13 14.92 13.08 15.48
CA GLU A 13 15.76 12.42 14.47
C GLU A 13 14.94 11.53 13.52
N GLN A 14 13.94 10.81 14.03
CA GLN A 14 13.02 10.03 13.21
C GLN A 14 12.24 10.93 12.23
N LEU A 15 11.69 12.04 12.70
CA LEU A 15 10.92 12.97 11.87
C LEU A 15 11.77 13.61 10.77
N LYS A 16 13.06 13.88 11.03
CA LYS A 16 13.98 14.39 10.01
C LYS A 16 14.15 13.38 8.86
N ILE A 17 14.29 12.10 9.19
CA ILE A 17 14.38 11.02 8.19
C ILE A 17 13.08 10.97 7.37
N GLU A 18 11.93 10.92 8.02
CA GLU A 18 10.62 10.87 7.33
C GLU A 18 10.33 12.11 6.49
N ALA A 19 10.77 13.29 6.94
CA ALA A 19 10.64 14.53 6.18
C ALA A 19 11.43 14.48 4.87
N SER A 20 12.61 13.85 4.89
CA SER A 20 13.49 13.71 3.73
C SER A 20 13.08 12.65 2.70
N LEU A 21 12.00 11.91 2.95
CA LEU A 21 11.50 10.91 1.99
C LEU A 21 11.01 11.58 0.70
N CYS A 22 11.46 11.04 -0.44
CA CYS A 22 10.98 11.45 -1.74
C CYS A 22 9.53 10.98 -1.91
N ARG A 23 8.61 11.94 -2.09
CA ARG A 23 7.19 11.68 -2.31
C ARG A 23 6.88 11.71 -3.80
N ILE A 24 6.02 10.80 -4.24
CA ILE A 24 5.44 10.85 -5.58
C ILE A 24 4.07 11.56 -5.54
N LYS A 25 3.61 12.05 -6.70
CA LYS A 25 2.26 12.62 -6.81
C LYS A 25 1.21 11.54 -6.54
N VAL A 26 0.18 11.89 -5.79
CA VAL A 26 -0.95 10.99 -5.50
C VAL A 26 -1.62 10.51 -6.79
N SER A 27 -1.75 11.38 -7.79
CA SER A 27 -2.31 11.01 -9.09
C SER A 27 -1.50 9.92 -9.80
N LYS A 28 -0.16 9.95 -9.68
CA LYS A 28 0.70 8.90 -10.23
C LYS A 28 0.52 7.59 -9.46
N ALA A 29 0.56 7.63 -8.13
CA ALA A 29 0.35 6.44 -7.31
C ALA A 29 -1.01 5.78 -7.61
N ALA A 30 -2.07 6.59 -7.74
CA ALA A 30 -3.41 6.10 -8.07
C ALA A 30 -3.47 5.47 -9.48
N ALA A 31 -2.83 6.08 -10.48
CA ALA A 31 -2.76 5.52 -11.83
C ALA A 31 -1.99 4.19 -11.86
N ASP A 32 -0.87 4.12 -11.14
CA ASP A 32 -0.06 2.90 -11.04
C ASP A 32 -0.87 1.76 -10.36
N LEU A 33 -1.64 2.07 -9.31
CA LEU A 33 -2.55 1.12 -8.66
C LEU A 33 -3.68 0.65 -9.59
N MET A 34 -4.33 1.57 -10.29
CA MET A 34 -5.42 1.24 -11.21
C MET A 34 -4.92 0.36 -12.37
N THR A 35 -3.77 0.70 -12.93
CA THR A 35 -3.12 -0.10 -13.98
C THR A 35 -2.84 -1.52 -13.50
N TYR A 36 -2.36 -1.69 -12.27
CA TYR A 36 -2.13 -3.00 -11.69
C TYR A 36 -3.43 -3.80 -11.54
N CYS A 37 -4.47 -3.18 -11.00
CA CYS A 37 -5.77 -3.83 -10.86
C CYS A 37 -6.36 -4.24 -12.22
N ASP A 38 -6.36 -3.34 -13.21
CA ASP A 38 -6.90 -3.61 -14.54
C ASP A 38 -6.16 -4.76 -15.24
N ALA A 39 -4.84 -4.84 -15.06
CA ALA A 39 -4.03 -5.90 -15.66
C ALA A 39 -4.31 -7.30 -15.06
N HIS A 40 -4.74 -7.38 -13.80
CA HIS A 40 -4.92 -8.66 -13.09
C HIS A 40 -6.38 -8.99 -12.77
N ALA A 41 -7.33 -8.10 -13.05
CA ALA A 41 -8.74 -8.28 -12.71
C ALA A 41 -9.38 -9.51 -13.38
N CYS A 42 -8.91 -9.89 -14.56
CA CYS A 42 -9.40 -11.08 -15.26
C CYS A 42 -8.86 -12.40 -14.68
N GLU A 43 -7.75 -12.35 -13.95
CA GLU A 43 -7.13 -13.51 -13.31
C GLU A 43 -7.65 -13.75 -11.90
N ASP A 44 -8.32 -12.77 -11.29
CA ASP A 44 -8.91 -12.87 -9.96
C ASP A 44 -10.24 -13.63 -10.02
N PRO A 45 -10.33 -14.87 -9.47
CA PRO A 45 -11.55 -15.68 -9.52
C PRO A 45 -12.73 -15.11 -8.72
N LEU A 46 -12.47 -14.16 -7.81
CA LEU A 46 -13.49 -13.50 -7.00
C LEU A 46 -14.10 -12.31 -7.74
N ILE A 47 -13.34 -11.69 -8.65
CA ILE A 47 -13.80 -10.61 -9.51
C ILE A 47 -14.41 -11.17 -10.80
N THR A 48 -13.73 -12.12 -11.43
CA THR A 48 -14.18 -12.83 -12.62
C THR A 48 -14.49 -14.29 -12.25
N PRO A 49 -15.77 -14.66 -12.07
CA PRO A 49 -16.13 -16.00 -11.63
C PRO A 49 -15.62 -17.09 -12.58
N VAL A 50 -14.91 -18.07 -12.03
CA VAL A 50 -14.46 -19.24 -12.79
C VAL A 50 -15.57 -20.28 -12.94
N PRO A 51 -15.53 -21.13 -13.99
CA PRO A 51 -16.47 -22.23 -14.15
C PRO A 51 -16.47 -23.17 -12.95
N THR A 52 -17.60 -23.84 -12.70
CA THR A 52 -17.75 -24.77 -11.56
C THR A 52 -16.76 -25.94 -11.62
N SER A 53 -16.36 -26.38 -12.81
CA SER A 53 -15.34 -27.42 -13.02
C SER A 53 -13.94 -27.04 -12.55
N GLU A 54 -13.63 -25.75 -12.47
CA GLU A 54 -12.33 -25.22 -12.07
C GLU A 54 -12.33 -24.77 -10.60
N ASN A 55 -13.51 -24.71 -9.96
CA ASN A 55 -13.63 -24.29 -8.57
C ASN A 55 -13.41 -25.50 -7.63
N PRO A 56 -12.35 -25.52 -6.82
CA PRO A 56 -12.05 -26.64 -5.92
C PRO A 56 -12.99 -26.75 -4.72
N PHE A 57 -13.86 -25.76 -4.50
CA PHE A 57 -14.85 -25.74 -3.42
C PHE A 57 -16.26 -26.14 -3.91
N ARG A 58 -16.35 -26.74 -5.09
CA ARG A 58 -17.58 -27.22 -5.72
C ARG A 58 -17.51 -28.70 -6.04
#